data_AF-A0A1W9MYQ8-F1
#
_entry.id   AF-A0A1W9MYQ8-F1
#
_cell.length_a   1.000
_cell.length_b   1.000
_cell.length_c   1.000
_cell.angle_alpha   90.00
_cell.angle_beta   90.00
_cell.angle_gamma   90.00
#
_symmetry.space_group_name_H-M   'P 1'
#
loop_
_entity.id
_entity.type
_entity.pdbx_description
1 polymer ?
#
loop_
_entity_poly.entity_id
_entity_poly.type
_entity_poly.pdbx_seq_one_letter_code
_entity_poly.pdbx_strand_id
1 'polypeptide(L)'
;MKEFIEITEKTFNRPFDILLIVAGLLFMLAIVLLKLAGIENRIADIIVIAFGTLLITVGSSIHIHLPKLLKALPVKETLAFVSDIFVLPESDTESDTEPLRMKIPKEILPEPASDQPALTASSEMQTAEAAKFSRALTEGAVSEKNIESLSGICLYYIEVRQFEFIWNDRKRGSDQCVSFYKPLPPAGYKIFGHYAQGDDSPPRHPVFAVKETAAIDAQGILAYPLRYERIWYDPRVGAIWRPVAPLGFRCMGDVAGRSFLEPDRKEIVCVKAELVTEGKNGELIWDNRSSGRLSEIAVSPVLPQDPEKGMALHLFQGYGDWSRRRGYASLPVIKKVLAAPDKIQAAR
;
A
#
# COMPACT_ATOMS: atom_id res chain seq x y z
N MET A 1 -57.74 -25.04 -9.45
CA MET A 1 -56.53 -25.69 -8.87
C MET A 1 -55.45 -25.89 -9.92
N LYS A 2 -55.73 -26.49 -11.09
CA LYS A 2 -54.75 -26.62 -12.20
C LYS A 2 -54.23 -25.27 -12.71
N GLU A 3 -55.11 -24.28 -12.82
CA GLU A 3 -54.76 -22.93 -13.28
C GLU A 3 -53.84 -22.18 -12.31
N PHE A 4 -54.00 -22.41 -10.99
CA PHE A 4 -53.12 -21.84 -9.98
C PHE A 4 -51.74 -22.49 -10.04
N ILE A 5 -51.67 -23.82 -10.21
CA ILE A 5 -50.40 -24.54 -10.37
C ILE A 5 -49.67 -24.08 -11.64
N GLU A 6 -50.38 -23.89 -12.76
CA GLU A 6 -49.79 -23.42 -14.01
C GLU A 6 -49.27 -21.97 -13.91
N ILE A 7 -49.96 -21.10 -13.17
CA ILE A 7 -49.50 -19.73 -12.89
C ILE A 7 -48.25 -19.75 -12.01
N THR A 8 -48.22 -20.59 -10.97
CA THR A 8 -47.03 -20.72 -10.11
C THR A 8 -45.85 -21.29 -10.89
N GLU A 9 -46.07 -22.28 -11.76
CA GLU A 9 -45.03 -22.88 -12.59
C GLU A 9 -44.50 -21.89 -13.65
N LYS A 10 -45.36 -21.10 -14.31
CA LYS A 10 -44.90 -20.03 -15.22
C LYS A 10 -44.18 -18.88 -14.52
N THR A 11 -44.51 -18.61 -13.25
CA THR A 11 -43.92 -17.52 -12.47
C THR A 11 -42.60 -17.92 -11.81
N PHE A 12 -42.46 -19.19 -11.38
CA PHE A 12 -41.28 -19.68 -10.68
C PHE A 12 -40.30 -20.48 -11.54
N ASN A 13 -40.65 -20.90 -12.76
CA ASN A 13 -39.75 -21.69 -13.62
C ASN A 13 -38.80 -20.83 -14.48
N ARG A 14 -38.63 -19.55 -14.14
CA ARG A 14 -37.54 -18.72 -14.67
C ARG A 14 -36.35 -18.85 -13.72
N PRO A 15 -35.24 -19.51 -14.11
CA PRO A 15 -34.08 -19.71 -13.24
C PRO A 15 -33.50 -18.38 -12.72
N PHE A 16 -33.74 -17.28 -13.43
CA PHE A 16 -33.31 -15.94 -13.06
C PHE A 16 -34.13 -15.28 -11.94
N ASP A 17 -35.45 -15.54 -11.85
CA ASP A 17 -36.30 -14.91 -10.83
C ASP A 17 -36.04 -15.52 -9.44
N ILE A 18 -35.80 -16.84 -9.39
CA ILE A 18 -35.34 -17.52 -8.17
C ILE A 18 -33.96 -16.99 -7.75
N LEU A 19 -33.04 -16.82 -8.70
CA LEU A 19 -31.69 -16.30 -8.40
C LEU A 19 -31.75 -14.87 -7.84
N LEU A 20 -32.65 -14.03 -8.34
CA LEU A 20 -32.83 -12.66 -7.86
C LEU A 20 -33.43 -12.63 -6.44
N ILE A 21 -34.41 -13.49 -6.15
CA ILE A 21 -34.98 -13.63 -4.81
C ILE A 21 -33.92 -14.16 -3.83
N VAL A 22 -33.16 -15.17 -4.22
CA VAL A 22 -32.07 -15.74 -3.41
C VAL A 22 -30.97 -14.71 -3.16
N ALA A 23 -30.58 -13.92 -4.18
CA ALA A 23 -29.61 -12.83 -4.03
C ALA A 23 -30.13 -11.74 -3.08
N GLY A 24 -31.42 -11.37 -3.18
CA GLY A 24 -32.06 -10.41 -2.29
C GLY A 24 -32.11 -10.89 -0.83
N LEU A 25 -32.43 -12.17 -0.61
CA LEU A 25 -32.44 -12.78 0.73
C LEU A 25 -31.04 -12.88 1.34
N LEU A 26 -30.02 -13.24 0.54
CA LEU A 26 -28.62 -13.26 0.98
C LEU A 26 -28.11 -11.86 1.33
N PHE A 27 -28.50 -10.85 0.56
CA PHE A 27 -28.16 -9.45 0.84
C PHE A 27 -28.83 -8.96 2.14
N MET A 28 -30.11 -9.29 2.35
CA MET A 28 -30.81 -8.99 3.61
C MET A 28 -30.18 -9.69 4.82
N LEU A 29 -29.78 -10.95 4.67
CA LEU A 29 -29.06 -11.69 5.72
C LEU A 29 -27.71 -11.03 6.04
N ALA A 30 -26.95 -10.60 5.02
CA ALA A 30 -25.70 -9.89 5.21
C ALA A 30 -25.88 -8.58 5.99
N ILE A 31 -26.96 -7.82 5.73
CA ILE A 31 -27.30 -6.61 6.49
C ILE A 31 -27.61 -6.94 7.96
N VAL A 32 -28.38 -7.99 8.23
CA VAL A 32 -28.71 -8.41 9.60
C VAL A 32 -27.44 -8.79 10.36
N LEU A 33 -26.52 -9.51 9.71
CA LEU A 33 -25.21 -9.87 10.28
C LEU A 33 -24.33 -8.64 10.54
N LEU A 34 -24.33 -7.65 9.63
CA LEU A 34 -23.62 -6.39 9.82
C LEU A 34 -24.23 -5.56 10.97
N LYS A 35 -25.56 -5.56 11.14
CA LYS A 35 -26.25 -4.87 12.24
C LYS A 35 -26.02 -5.50 13.62
N LEU A 36 -25.73 -6.81 13.69
CA LEU A 36 -25.37 -7.49 14.94
C LEU A 36 -23.94 -7.16 15.39
N ALA A 37 -23.10 -6.64 14.49
CA ALA A 37 -21.71 -6.26 14.75
C ALA A 37 -21.57 -4.75 14.99
N GLY A 38 -22.05 -4.25 16.14
CA GLY A 38 -21.59 -2.99 16.76
C GLY A 38 -21.79 -1.67 15.98
N ILE A 39 -22.46 -0.70 16.62
CA ILE A 39 -22.85 0.60 16.04
C ILE A 39 -21.64 1.54 15.90
N GLU A 40 -20.83 1.44 14.84
CA GLU A 40 -19.77 2.46 14.60
C GLU A 40 -19.59 2.99 13.17
N ASN A 41 -20.40 2.65 12.15
CA ASN A 41 -20.28 3.32 10.84
C ASN A 41 -21.59 3.50 10.06
N ARG A 42 -22.46 4.39 10.56
CA ARG A 42 -23.77 4.69 9.96
C ARG A 42 -23.74 5.21 8.50
N ILE A 43 -22.59 5.64 7.96
CA ILE A 43 -22.51 6.19 6.59
C ILE A 43 -22.23 5.08 5.56
N ALA A 44 -21.33 4.15 5.86
CA ALA A 44 -21.04 3.01 4.98
C ALA A 44 -22.28 2.13 4.82
N ASP A 45 -23.03 1.94 5.91
CA ASP A 45 -24.27 1.16 5.91
C ASP A 45 -25.34 1.77 5.01
N ILE A 46 -25.50 3.10 5.01
CA ILE A 46 -26.46 3.80 4.14
C ILE A 46 -26.06 3.68 2.66
N ILE A 47 -24.78 3.77 2.34
CA ILE A 47 -24.28 3.64 0.96
C ILE A 47 -24.52 2.22 0.44
N VAL A 48 -24.22 1.20 1.25
CA VAL A 48 -24.44 -0.21 0.86
C VAL A 48 -25.93 -0.48 0.65
N ILE A 49 -26.80 0.04 1.52
CA ILE A 49 -28.26 -0.07 1.37
C ILE A 49 -28.74 0.65 0.09
N ALA A 50 -28.26 1.86 -0.18
CA ALA A 50 -28.64 2.63 -1.36
C ALA A 50 -28.20 1.93 -2.67
N PHE A 51 -26.96 1.43 -2.73
CA PHE A 51 -26.48 0.70 -3.90
C PHE A 51 -27.17 -0.65 -4.09
N GLY A 52 -27.42 -1.39 -2.99
CA GLY A 52 -28.14 -2.67 -3.05
C GLY A 52 -29.58 -2.50 -3.54
N THR A 53 -30.30 -1.52 -2.99
CA THR A 53 -31.68 -1.20 -3.43
C THR A 53 -31.72 -0.67 -4.86
N LEU A 54 -30.73 0.13 -5.28
CA LEU A 54 -30.59 0.57 -6.67
C LEU A 54 -30.37 -0.60 -7.63
N LEU A 55 -29.48 -1.55 -7.30
CA LEU A 55 -29.25 -2.73 -8.14
C LEU A 55 -30.48 -3.62 -8.25
N ILE A 56 -31.22 -3.83 -7.15
CA ILE A 56 -32.46 -4.62 -7.15
C ILE A 56 -33.55 -3.93 -7.97
N THR A 57 -33.72 -2.62 -7.84
CA THR A 57 -34.73 -1.85 -8.59
C THR A 57 -34.38 -1.74 -10.08
N VAL A 58 -33.12 -1.51 -10.42
CA VAL A 58 -32.65 -1.49 -11.82
C VAL A 58 -32.80 -2.87 -12.45
N GLY A 59 -32.39 -3.95 -11.77
CA GLY A 59 -32.58 -5.32 -12.25
C GLY A 59 -34.05 -5.67 -12.49
N SER A 60 -34.92 -5.29 -11.56
CA SER A 60 -36.37 -5.48 -11.69
C SER A 60 -36.98 -4.65 -12.84
N SER A 61 -36.54 -3.40 -12.99
CA SER A 61 -37.01 -2.49 -14.05
C SER A 61 -36.61 -2.98 -15.44
N ILE A 62 -35.37 -3.47 -15.60
CA ILE A 62 -34.89 -4.08 -16.85
C ILE A 62 -35.74 -5.30 -17.18
N HIS A 63 -36.04 -6.19 -16.23
CA HIS A 63 -36.86 -7.38 -16.50
C HIS A 63 -38.32 -7.04 -16.88
N ILE A 64 -38.90 -6.00 -16.28
CA ILE A 64 -40.29 -5.59 -16.56
C ILE A 64 -40.41 -4.85 -17.89
N HIS A 65 -39.47 -3.96 -18.21
CA HIS A 65 -39.60 -3.04 -19.35
C HIS A 65 -38.86 -3.49 -20.60
N LEU A 66 -37.74 -4.24 -20.49
CA LEU A 66 -36.96 -4.68 -21.65
C LEU A 66 -37.76 -5.59 -22.62
N PRO A 67 -38.61 -6.53 -22.16
CA PRO A 67 -39.44 -7.33 -23.09
C PRO A 67 -40.52 -6.51 -23.80
N LYS A 68 -40.95 -5.39 -23.22
CA LYS A 68 -41.91 -4.46 -23.83
C LYS A 68 -41.22 -3.51 -24.81
N LEU A 69 -40.01 -3.03 -24.49
CA LEU A 69 -39.17 -2.21 -25.36
C LEU A 69 -38.69 -2.98 -26.60
N LEU A 70 -38.27 -4.23 -26.43
CA LEU A 70 -37.85 -5.10 -27.55
C LEU A 70 -39.00 -5.47 -28.50
N LYS A 71 -40.26 -5.44 -28.04
CA LYS A 71 -41.45 -5.66 -28.88
C LYS A 71 -41.92 -4.42 -29.64
N ALA A 72 -41.47 -3.23 -29.24
CA ALA A 72 -41.89 -1.96 -29.84
C ALA A 72 -40.92 -1.45 -30.92
N LEU A 73 -39.79 -2.11 -31.13
CA LEU A 73 -38.80 -1.71 -32.12
C LEU A 73 -39.05 -2.46 -33.45
N PRO A 74 -39.25 -1.75 -34.58
CA PRO A 74 -39.32 -2.39 -35.89
C PRO A 74 -37.97 -3.05 -36.19
N VAL A 75 -37.99 -4.37 -36.37
CA VAL A 75 -36.83 -5.28 -36.50
C VAL A 75 -35.86 -4.92 -37.65
N LYS A 76 -36.16 -3.91 -38.47
CA LYS A 76 -35.39 -3.58 -39.67
C LYS A 76 -34.34 -2.47 -39.48
N GLU A 77 -34.33 -1.73 -38.36
CA GLU A 77 -33.33 -0.67 -38.13
C GLU A 77 -32.31 -1.01 -37.02
N THR A 78 -32.62 -1.96 -36.13
CA THR A 78 -31.72 -2.37 -35.04
C THR A 78 -30.47 -3.11 -35.52
N LEU A 79 -30.49 -3.67 -36.74
CA LEU A 79 -29.32 -4.32 -37.35
C LEU A 79 -28.32 -3.32 -37.95
N ALA A 80 -28.75 -2.08 -38.27
CA ALA A 80 -27.85 -1.03 -38.78
C ALA A 80 -27.09 -0.32 -37.64
N PHE A 81 -27.69 -0.20 -36.45
CA PHE A 81 -27.03 0.44 -35.30
C PHE A 81 -25.91 -0.43 -34.71
N VAL A 82 -26.02 -1.76 -34.82
CA VAL A 82 -24.99 -2.69 -34.31
C VAL A 82 -23.79 -2.79 -35.26
N SER A 83 -23.97 -2.55 -36.56
CA SER A 83 -22.87 -2.54 -37.53
C SER A 83 -21.99 -1.28 -37.45
N ASP A 84 -22.51 -0.15 -36.99
CA ASP A 84 -21.75 1.11 -36.90
C ASP A 84 -20.92 1.26 -35.61
N ILE A 85 -21.18 0.43 -34.59
CA ILE A 85 -20.43 0.49 -33.30
C ILE A 85 -19.13 -0.32 -33.34
N PHE A 86 -18.96 -1.22 -34.32
CA PHE A 86 -17.82 -2.14 -34.40
C PHE A 86 -17.09 -2.04 -35.76
N VAL A 87 -16.57 -0.85 -36.08
CA VAL A 87 -15.59 -0.68 -37.17
C VAL A 87 -14.43 0.18 -36.66
N LEU A 88 -13.26 -0.45 -36.48
CA LEU A 88 -11.95 0.24 -36.45
C LEU A 88 -11.33 0.15 -37.86
N PRO A 89 -10.60 1.18 -38.32
CA PRO A 89 -10.23 1.32 -39.72
C PRO A 89 -9.01 0.47 -40.10
N GLU A 90 -9.12 -0.26 -41.21
CA GLU A 90 -7.99 -0.82 -41.94
C GLU A 90 -7.67 0.12 -43.11
N SER A 91 -6.41 0.59 -43.19
CA SER A 91 -5.90 1.39 -44.31
C SER A 91 -5.03 0.50 -45.19
N ASP A 92 -5.50 0.25 -46.40
CA ASP A 92 -4.78 -0.43 -47.48
C ASP A 92 -3.73 0.47 -48.13
N THR A 93 -2.60 -0.13 -48.53
CA THR A 93 -1.89 0.21 -49.79
C THR A 93 -1.25 -1.04 -50.40
N GLU A 94 -1.77 -1.42 -51.58
CA GLU A 94 -1.21 -2.10 -52.77
C GLU A 94 0.24 -2.61 -52.73
N SER A 95 0.50 -3.89 -53.01
CA SER A 95 0.54 -4.65 -54.29
C SER A 95 1.96 -4.73 -54.89
N ASP A 96 2.45 -5.96 -55.12
CA ASP A 96 2.90 -6.44 -56.44
C ASP A 96 3.66 -7.79 -56.41
N THR A 97 3.10 -8.75 -57.16
CA THR A 97 3.71 -9.78 -58.03
C THR A 97 4.59 -10.95 -57.49
N GLU A 98 3.97 -12.14 -57.54
CA GLU A 98 4.40 -13.47 -58.08
C GLU A 98 5.65 -14.26 -57.60
N PRO A 99 5.62 -15.63 -57.74
CA PRO A 99 6.20 -16.54 -56.75
C PRO A 99 7.45 -17.29 -57.22
N LEU A 100 8.37 -17.62 -56.29
CA LEU A 100 9.47 -18.56 -56.53
C LEU A 100 9.67 -19.55 -55.37
N ARG A 101 9.18 -20.77 -55.63
CA ARG A 101 9.80 -22.09 -55.42
C ARG A 101 10.47 -22.44 -54.07
N MET A 102 9.83 -23.41 -53.40
CA MET A 102 10.31 -24.38 -52.38
C MET A 102 11.83 -24.56 -52.21
N LYS A 103 12.24 -24.61 -50.93
CA LYS A 103 13.12 -25.68 -50.38
C LYS A 103 12.99 -25.75 -48.85
N ILE A 104 12.46 -26.87 -48.36
CA ILE A 104 12.43 -27.28 -46.95
C ILE A 104 13.75 -28.00 -46.63
N PRO A 105 14.33 -27.80 -45.43
CA PRO A 105 15.07 -28.88 -44.79
C PRO A 105 14.53 -29.24 -43.39
N LYS A 106 14.07 -30.50 -43.30
CA LYS A 106 14.26 -31.52 -42.26
C LYS A 106 14.33 -31.10 -40.78
N GLU A 107 13.19 -31.32 -40.13
CA GLU A 107 12.96 -32.19 -38.97
C GLU A 107 14.17 -33.01 -38.47
N ILE A 108 14.52 -32.81 -37.20
CA ILE A 108 15.31 -33.75 -36.38
C ILE A 108 14.53 -33.97 -35.08
N LEU A 109 13.94 -35.15 -34.97
CA LEU A 109 13.36 -35.73 -33.76
C LEU A 109 14.48 -36.10 -32.76
N PRO A 110 14.21 -36.13 -31.44
CA PRO A 110 14.91 -37.05 -30.56
C PRO A 110 13.94 -38.10 -30.00
N GLU A 111 14.31 -39.37 -30.18
CA GLU A 111 13.72 -40.55 -29.55
C GLU A 111 14.64 -41.04 -28.38
N PRO A 112 14.28 -42.05 -27.57
CA PRO A 112 14.04 -41.89 -26.14
C PRO A 112 15.10 -42.50 -25.20
N ALA A 113 14.96 -42.13 -23.93
CA ALA A 113 15.47 -42.69 -22.66
C ALA A 113 16.47 -43.86 -22.65
N SER A 114 17.61 -43.65 -21.97
CA SER A 114 18.07 -44.56 -20.89
C SER A 114 19.01 -43.85 -19.90
N ASP A 115 18.92 -44.29 -18.64
CA ASP A 115 19.91 -44.23 -17.54
C ASP A 115 20.14 -42.92 -16.75
N GLN A 116 19.45 -42.84 -15.61
CA GLN A 116 19.81 -42.00 -14.45
C GLN A 116 21.02 -42.60 -13.70
N PRO A 117 21.78 -41.76 -12.96
CA PRO A 117 21.63 -41.85 -11.52
C PRO A 117 21.52 -40.49 -10.80
N ALA A 118 20.64 -40.52 -9.79
CA ALA A 118 20.70 -39.84 -8.49
C ALA A 118 20.87 -38.31 -8.41
N LEU A 119 19.73 -37.67 -8.15
CA LEU A 119 19.52 -36.52 -7.26
C LEU A 119 20.54 -36.40 -6.11
N THR A 120 21.26 -35.26 -6.03
CA THR A 120 21.62 -34.55 -4.77
C THR A 120 22.44 -33.28 -5.11
N ALA A 121 21.82 -32.17 -5.49
CA ALA A 121 22.52 -30.86 -5.55
C ALA A 121 21.56 -29.65 -5.70
N SER A 122 20.40 -29.64 -5.04
CA SER A 122 19.50 -28.45 -5.05
C SER A 122 18.93 -28.07 -3.69
N SER A 123 19.21 -28.84 -2.64
CA SER A 123 18.81 -28.54 -1.26
C SER A 123 19.83 -27.64 -0.52
N GLU A 124 21.11 -27.71 -0.89
CA GLU A 124 22.18 -27.00 -0.16
C GLU A 124 22.28 -25.51 -0.48
N MET A 125 21.84 -25.07 -1.68
CA MET A 125 21.96 -23.65 -2.08
C MET A 125 20.86 -22.76 -1.48
N GLN A 126 19.66 -23.30 -1.23
CA GLN A 126 18.57 -22.58 -0.55
C GLN A 126 18.73 -22.60 0.98
N THR A 127 19.33 -23.65 1.54
CA THR A 127 19.62 -23.72 2.98
C THR A 127 20.82 -22.86 3.38
N ALA A 128 21.79 -22.64 2.50
CA ALA A 128 22.90 -21.72 2.73
C ALA A 128 22.46 -20.26 2.82
N GLU A 129 21.50 -19.82 2.01
CA GLU A 129 20.98 -18.45 2.02
C GLU A 129 20.06 -18.19 3.23
N ALA A 130 19.24 -19.19 3.59
CA ALA A 130 18.46 -19.18 4.83
C ALA A 130 19.33 -19.25 6.10
N ALA A 131 20.45 -20.00 6.07
CA ALA A 131 21.42 -20.07 7.16
C ALA A 131 22.25 -18.78 7.29
N LYS A 132 22.53 -18.10 6.17
CA LYS A 132 23.20 -16.79 6.17
C LYS A 132 22.26 -15.69 6.70
N PHE A 133 20.96 -15.80 6.44
CA PHE A 133 19.91 -14.93 6.97
C PHE A 133 19.66 -15.16 8.47
N SER A 134 19.63 -16.42 8.94
CA SER A 134 19.51 -16.74 10.37
C SER A 134 20.76 -16.40 11.18
N ARG A 135 21.95 -16.50 10.56
CA ARG A 135 23.23 -16.06 11.13
C ARG A 135 23.34 -14.54 11.21
N ALA A 136 22.83 -13.80 10.22
CA ALA A 136 22.73 -12.34 10.27
C ALA A 136 21.77 -11.85 11.39
N LEU A 137 20.71 -12.61 11.68
CA LEU A 137 19.79 -12.34 12.79
C LEU A 137 20.40 -12.65 14.17
N THR A 138 21.42 -13.50 14.27
CA THR A 138 22.09 -13.87 15.53
C THR A 138 23.39 -13.09 15.79
N GLU A 139 24.11 -12.68 14.74
CA GLU A 139 25.30 -11.81 14.85
C GLU A 139 24.94 -10.32 14.95
N GLY A 140 23.70 -9.97 14.63
CA GLY A 140 23.09 -8.68 14.88
C GLY A 140 22.67 -8.47 16.33
N ALA A 141 23.54 -8.77 17.30
CA ALA A 141 23.32 -8.39 18.68
C ALA A 141 23.16 -6.86 18.73
N VAL A 142 21.93 -6.41 18.98
CA VAL A 142 21.66 -5.03 19.38
C VAL A 142 22.55 -4.77 20.58
N SER A 143 23.57 -3.94 20.39
CA SER A 143 24.38 -3.46 21.50
C SER A 143 23.44 -2.73 22.45
N GLU A 144 23.17 -3.31 23.62
CA GLU A 144 22.34 -2.72 24.70
C GLU A 144 22.86 -1.35 25.19
N LYS A 145 23.98 -0.86 24.65
CA LYS A 145 24.65 0.38 25.06
C LYS A 145 23.94 1.69 24.73
N ASN A 146 22.86 1.69 23.93
CA ASN A 146 22.22 2.94 23.46
C ASN A 146 20.75 3.10 23.90
N ILE A 147 20.34 2.50 25.02
CA ILE A 147 19.00 2.73 25.58
C ILE A 147 19.03 4.02 26.39
N GLU A 148 18.56 5.11 25.79
CA GLU A 148 18.43 6.40 26.45
C GLU A 148 16.95 6.67 26.74
N SER A 149 16.69 7.23 27.92
CA SER A 149 15.36 7.70 28.33
C SER A 149 15.26 9.18 27.96
N LEU A 150 14.19 9.57 27.26
CA LEU A 150 13.90 10.99 27.08
C LEU A 150 13.34 11.53 28.39
N SER A 151 14.18 11.99 29.33
CA SER A 151 13.73 12.47 30.65
C SER A 151 12.57 13.47 30.51
N GLY A 152 11.36 13.15 31.00
CA GLY A 152 10.15 13.97 30.82
C GLY A 152 9.19 13.52 29.71
N ILE A 153 9.62 12.56 28.88
CA ILE A 153 8.80 11.80 27.94
C ILE A 153 8.94 10.32 28.32
N CYS A 154 7.84 9.65 28.63
CA CYS A 154 7.86 8.25 29.04
C CYS A 154 8.09 7.28 27.84
N LEU A 155 9.16 7.50 27.07
CA LEU A 155 9.62 6.69 25.95
C LEU A 155 11.10 6.35 26.11
N TYR A 156 11.42 5.07 25.97
CA TYR A 156 12.78 4.62 25.65
C TYR A 156 13.00 4.71 24.15
N TYR A 157 14.21 5.06 23.73
CA TYR A 157 14.63 4.92 22.34
C TYR A 157 15.94 4.16 22.21
N ILE A 158 16.14 3.63 21.01
CA ILE A 158 17.37 2.99 20.56
C ILE A 158 17.66 3.37 19.11
N GLU A 159 18.94 3.39 18.77
CA GLU A 159 19.39 3.51 17.39
C GLU A 159 19.39 2.14 16.70
N VAL A 160 18.62 2.02 15.62
CA VAL A 160 18.53 0.82 14.79
C VAL A 160 19.40 0.99 13.56
N ARG A 161 20.34 0.05 13.37
CA ARG A 161 21.23 -0.03 12.19
C ARG A 161 20.95 -1.22 11.28
N GLN A 162 20.00 -2.06 11.66
CA GLN A 162 19.55 -3.19 10.85
C GLN A 162 18.36 -2.76 10.01
N PHE A 163 18.41 -3.11 8.74
CA PHE A 163 17.42 -2.68 7.76
C PHE A 163 17.09 -3.79 6.80
N GLU A 164 15.82 -3.88 6.42
CA GLU A 164 15.34 -4.63 5.27
C GLU A 164 15.31 -3.69 4.06
N PHE A 165 15.94 -4.11 2.96
CA PHE A 165 15.86 -3.38 1.69
C PHE A 165 14.46 -3.52 1.08
N ILE A 166 13.84 -2.40 0.70
CA ILE A 166 12.51 -2.40 0.10
C ILE A 166 12.62 -2.34 -1.42
N TRP A 167 13.07 -1.23 -1.99
CA TRP A 167 13.29 -1.07 -3.42
C TRP A 167 14.21 0.10 -3.69
N ASN A 168 14.76 0.15 -4.90
CA ASN A 168 15.43 1.31 -5.47
C ASN A 168 14.93 1.57 -6.88
N ASP A 169 15.19 2.76 -7.41
CA ASP A 169 14.83 3.14 -8.78
C ASP A 169 16.02 3.08 -9.75
N ARG A 170 17.09 2.35 -9.36
CA ARG A 170 18.34 2.27 -10.11
C ARG A 170 18.08 1.83 -11.55
N LYS A 171 18.45 2.69 -12.50
CA LYS A 171 18.45 2.38 -13.93
C LYS A 171 19.86 2.09 -14.39
N ARG A 172 20.01 1.18 -15.35
CA ARG A 172 21.30 0.87 -15.96
C ARG A 172 21.89 2.14 -16.59
N GLY A 173 23.07 2.55 -16.13
CA GLY A 173 23.78 3.74 -16.63
C GLY A 173 23.30 5.09 -16.06
N SER A 174 22.47 5.09 -15.00
CA SER A 174 22.11 6.30 -14.27
C SER A 174 22.92 6.39 -12.97
N ASP A 175 23.56 7.54 -12.73
CA ASP A 175 24.25 7.85 -11.48
C ASP A 175 23.28 8.26 -10.36
N GLN A 176 22.05 8.63 -10.73
CA GLN A 176 21.00 8.94 -9.77
C GLN A 176 20.17 7.69 -9.48
N CYS A 177 20.13 7.31 -8.20
CA CYS A 177 19.18 6.34 -7.68
C CYS A 177 18.80 6.68 -6.24
N VAL A 178 17.63 6.26 -5.80
CA VAL A 178 17.20 6.29 -4.40
C VAL A 178 16.98 4.87 -3.91
N SER A 179 17.39 4.59 -2.69
CA SER A 179 17.11 3.32 -2.03
C SER A 179 16.29 3.53 -0.76
N PHE A 180 15.24 2.72 -0.61
CA PHE A 180 14.33 2.74 0.54
C PHE A 180 14.51 1.51 1.41
N TYR A 181 14.47 1.72 2.72
CA TYR A 181 14.75 0.70 3.70
C TYR A 181 13.77 0.75 4.86
N LYS A 182 13.34 -0.44 5.31
CA LYS A 182 12.56 -0.62 6.53
C LYS A 182 13.50 -0.92 7.69
N PRO A 183 13.55 -0.09 8.75
CA PRO A 183 14.34 -0.41 9.93
C PRO A 183 13.78 -1.66 10.64
N LEU A 184 14.67 -2.50 11.17
CA LEU A 184 14.34 -3.73 11.89
C LEU A 184 14.63 -3.55 13.39
N PRO A 185 13.67 -3.00 14.17
CA PRO A 185 13.87 -2.82 15.60
C PRO A 185 13.83 -4.16 16.35
N PRO A 186 14.55 -4.30 17.48
CA PRO A 186 14.38 -5.44 18.39
C PRO A 186 12.96 -5.53 18.96
N ALA A 187 12.63 -6.70 19.50
CA ALA A 187 11.30 -7.01 19.99
C ALA A 187 10.77 -5.98 21.01
N GLY A 188 9.53 -5.54 20.80
CA GLY A 188 8.86 -4.56 21.66
C GLY A 188 9.15 -3.10 21.33
N TYR A 189 10.12 -2.79 20.47
CA TYR A 189 10.33 -1.45 19.92
C TYR A 189 9.51 -1.25 18.64
N LYS A 190 9.19 0.01 18.34
CA LYS A 190 8.39 0.47 17.21
C LYS A 190 9.12 1.58 16.47
N ILE A 191 8.86 1.73 15.18
CA ILE A 191 9.49 2.74 14.33
C ILE A 191 8.50 3.83 13.93
N PHE A 192 9.00 5.02 13.60
CA PHE A 192 8.20 6.18 13.22
C PHE A 192 8.07 6.40 11.70
N GLY A 193 8.81 5.64 10.91
CA GLY A 193 8.92 5.82 9.47
C GLY A 193 10.00 4.92 8.89
N HIS A 194 10.17 5.00 7.57
CA HIS A 194 11.23 4.32 6.84
C HIS A 194 12.42 5.24 6.56
N TYR A 195 13.53 4.63 6.13
CA TYR A 195 14.77 5.31 5.77
C TYR A 195 14.91 5.39 4.25
N ALA A 196 15.50 6.48 3.76
CA ALA A 196 15.86 6.63 2.34
C ALA A 196 17.21 7.32 2.19
N GLN A 197 17.94 6.97 1.13
CA GLN A 197 19.18 7.66 0.75
C GLN A 197 19.35 7.70 -0.77
N GLY A 198 20.15 8.65 -1.26
CA GLY A 198 20.30 8.99 -2.68
C GLY A 198 21.34 8.16 -3.41
N ASP A 199 21.47 6.88 -3.06
CA ASP A 199 22.34 5.90 -3.71
C ASP A 199 21.94 4.48 -3.29
N ASP A 200 22.72 3.47 -3.68
CA ASP A 200 22.52 2.04 -3.35
C ASP A 200 23.55 1.50 -2.36
N SER A 201 24.32 2.36 -1.70
CA SER A 201 25.24 1.90 -0.65
C SER A 201 24.44 1.40 0.56
N PRO A 202 25.03 0.61 1.47
CA PRO A 202 24.38 0.27 2.73
C PRO A 202 23.90 1.52 3.49
N PRO A 203 22.82 1.41 4.32
CA PRO A 203 22.31 2.52 5.11
C PRO A 203 23.38 3.23 5.93
N ARG A 204 23.51 4.55 5.74
CA ARG A 204 24.58 5.35 6.39
C ARG A 204 24.26 5.76 7.83
N HIS A 205 22.98 6.04 8.09
CA HIS A 205 22.53 6.57 9.37
C HIS A 205 21.62 5.58 10.08
N PRO A 206 21.68 5.52 11.42
CA PRO A 206 20.69 4.78 12.19
C PRO A 206 19.33 5.45 12.11
N VAL A 207 18.26 4.69 12.36
CA VAL A 207 16.92 5.24 12.62
C VAL A 207 16.52 4.95 14.06
N PHE A 208 15.80 5.87 14.68
CA PHE A 208 15.34 5.72 16.05
C PHE A 208 14.12 4.80 16.11
N ALA A 209 14.16 3.82 17.00
CA ALA A 209 13.00 3.04 17.39
C ALA A 209 12.67 3.31 18.86
N VAL A 210 11.39 3.26 19.21
CA VAL A 210 10.86 3.64 20.53
C VAL A 210 10.05 2.55 21.19
N LYS A 211 9.99 2.60 22.51
CA LYS A 211 9.15 1.75 23.34
C LYS A 211 8.59 2.57 24.50
N GLU A 212 7.29 2.47 24.75
CA GLU A 212 6.68 3.09 25.94
C GLU A 212 7.29 2.51 27.22
N THR A 213 7.53 3.36 28.22
CA THR A 213 7.96 2.89 29.53
C THR A 213 6.79 2.18 30.22
N ALA A 214 7.08 1.33 31.22
CA ALA A 214 6.03 0.62 31.96
C ALA A 214 5.27 1.51 32.96
N ALA A 215 5.56 2.81 33.02
CA ALA A 215 4.88 3.73 33.93
C ALA A 215 3.43 3.95 33.48
N ILE A 216 2.50 4.06 34.43
CA ILE A 216 1.06 4.13 34.16
C ILE A 216 0.69 5.39 33.35
N ASP A 217 1.45 6.47 33.51
CA ASP A 217 1.35 7.73 32.77
C ASP A 217 1.96 7.68 31.35
N ALA A 218 2.71 6.62 31.03
CA ALA A 218 3.34 6.41 29.72
C ALA A 218 2.42 5.78 28.68
N GLN A 219 1.30 5.22 29.11
CA GLN A 219 0.41 4.45 28.26
C GLN A 219 -0.38 5.39 27.35
N GLY A 220 -0.35 5.11 26.04
CA GLY A 220 -1.08 5.89 25.04
C GLY A 220 -0.34 7.15 24.56
N ILE A 221 0.99 7.18 24.72
CA ILE A 221 1.85 8.19 24.07
C ILE A 221 2.02 7.86 22.58
N LEU A 222 2.03 6.57 22.25
CA LEU A 222 2.10 6.05 20.89
C LEU A 222 0.73 5.53 20.44
N ALA A 223 0.42 5.74 19.17
CA ALA A 223 -0.77 5.18 18.54
C ALA A 223 -0.46 4.75 17.11
N TYR A 224 -1.10 3.66 16.66
CA TYR A 224 -1.01 3.28 15.25
C TYR A 224 -1.76 4.28 14.36
N PRO A 225 -1.27 4.58 13.15
CA PRO A 225 -2.01 5.37 12.17
C PRO A 225 -3.40 4.76 11.90
N LEU A 226 -4.35 5.59 11.48
CA LEU A 226 -5.69 5.15 11.13
C LEU A 226 -5.70 4.35 9.82
N ARG A 227 -4.88 4.81 8.86
CA ARG A 227 -4.68 4.26 7.51
C ARG A 227 -3.47 4.93 6.88
N TYR A 228 -3.12 4.53 5.66
CA TYR A 228 -2.13 5.20 4.83
C TYR A 228 -2.77 5.79 3.56
N GLU A 229 -2.25 6.94 3.14
CA GLU A 229 -2.58 7.59 1.88
C GLU A 229 -1.42 7.41 0.90
N ARG A 230 -1.68 6.85 -0.27
CA ARG A 230 -0.65 6.71 -1.30
C ARG A 230 -0.31 8.08 -1.88
N ILE A 231 0.92 8.53 -1.67
CA ILE A 231 1.39 9.84 -2.16
C ILE A 231 2.16 9.71 -3.47
N TRP A 232 2.68 8.51 -3.77
CA TRP A 232 3.35 8.20 -5.03
C TRP A 232 3.34 6.70 -5.32
N TYR A 233 3.40 6.36 -6.60
CA TYR A 233 3.44 4.97 -7.08
C TYR A 233 4.09 4.88 -8.46
N ASP A 234 4.94 3.87 -8.64
CA ASP A 234 5.37 3.37 -9.93
C ASP A 234 5.22 1.85 -9.94
N PRO A 235 4.40 1.28 -10.87
CA PRO A 235 4.20 -0.16 -10.99
C PRO A 235 5.47 -0.99 -11.13
N ARG A 236 6.57 -0.39 -11.58
CA ARG A 236 7.84 -1.09 -11.82
C ARG A 236 8.75 -1.17 -10.59
N VAL A 237 8.57 -0.28 -9.62
CA VAL A 237 9.48 -0.18 -8.46
C VAL A 237 8.76 -0.25 -7.12
N GLY A 238 7.65 0.47 -6.93
CA GLY A 238 6.95 0.48 -5.65
C GLY A 238 6.12 1.73 -5.40
N ALA A 239 5.75 1.93 -4.15
CA ALA A 239 4.89 3.01 -3.68
C ALA A 239 5.48 3.73 -2.47
N ILE A 240 5.09 4.99 -2.29
CA ILE A 240 5.32 5.76 -1.06
C ILE A 240 3.97 6.12 -0.46
N TRP A 241 3.86 5.92 0.84
CA TRP A 241 2.63 6.01 1.62
C TRP A 241 2.82 6.96 2.80
N ARG A 242 1.87 7.87 2.96
CA ARG A 242 1.79 8.77 4.10
C ARG A 242 0.84 8.21 5.15
N PRO A 243 1.29 8.00 6.40
CA PRO A 243 0.39 7.64 7.49
C PRO A 243 -0.58 8.77 7.84
N VAL A 244 -1.83 8.41 8.14
CA VAL A 244 -2.85 9.32 8.67
C VAL A 244 -2.92 9.16 10.18
N ALA A 245 -2.45 10.17 10.92
CA ALA A 245 -2.45 10.15 12.38
C ALA A 245 -3.88 10.17 12.97
N PRO A 246 -4.13 9.49 14.10
CA PRO A 246 -5.32 9.71 14.91
C PRO A 246 -5.39 11.14 15.46
N LEU A 247 -6.58 11.56 15.90
CA LEU A 247 -6.77 12.87 16.54
C LEU A 247 -5.86 13.00 17.78
N GLY A 248 -5.14 14.12 17.89
CA GLY A 248 -4.19 14.35 18.99
C GLY A 248 -2.81 13.73 18.79
N PHE A 249 -2.58 13.02 17.67
CA PHE A 249 -1.29 12.42 17.33
C PHE A 249 -0.68 13.03 16.07
N ARG A 250 0.61 12.77 15.86
CA ARG A 250 1.40 13.15 14.67
C ARG A 250 2.33 12.01 14.28
N CYS A 251 2.41 11.75 12.98
CA CYS A 251 3.36 10.79 12.42
C CYS A 251 4.58 11.56 11.89
N MET A 252 5.76 10.96 11.91
CA MET A 252 7.03 11.68 11.70
C MET A 252 7.81 11.24 10.46
N GLY A 253 7.40 10.15 9.80
CA GLY A 253 7.99 9.70 8.54
C GLY A 253 6.97 9.01 7.64
N ASP A 254 7.26 9.00 6.34
CA ASP A 254 6.51 8.22 5.37
C ASP A 254 7.06 6.77 5.31
N VAL A 255 6.32 5.87 4.65
CA VAL A 255 6.72 4.47 4.45
C VAL A 255 6.76 4.13 2.96
N ALA A 256 7.72 3.29 2.57
CA ALA A 256 7.84 2.74 1.23
C ALA A 256 7.31 1.30 1.20
N GLY A 257 6.70 0.90 0.09
CA GLY A 257 6.20 -0.46 -0.11
C GLY A 257 6.53 -0.99 -1.50
N ARG A 258 6.75 -2.30 -1.61
CA ARG A 258 6.96 -2.96 -2.92
C ARG A 258 5.67 -3.14 -3.72
N SER A 259 4.53 -3.22 -3.04
CA SER A 259 3.23 -3.48 -3.66
C SER A 259 2.38 -2.21 -3.73
N PHE A 260 1.28 -2.29 -4.49
CA PHE A 260 0.23 -1.27 -4.52
C PHE A 260 -0.72 -1.34 -3.32
N LEU A 261 -0.58 -2.35 -2.46
CA LEU A 261 -1.43 -2.57 -1.31
C LEU A 261 -1.02 -1.65 -0.17
N GLU A 262 -2.02 -1.19 0.57
CA GLU A 262 -1.81 -0.37 1.76
C GLU A 262 -0.96 -1.14 2.79
N PRO A 263 0.05 -0.51 3.40
CA PRO A 263 0.82 -1.11 4.49
C PRO A 263 -0.06 -1.47 5.70
N ASP A 264 0.39 -2.44 6.51
CA ASP A 264 -0.28 -2.75 7.77
C ASP A 264 -0.24 -1.53 8.70
N ARG A 265 -1.32 -1.27 9.43
CA ARG A 265 -1.39 -0.16 10.40
C ARG A 265 -0.30 -0.23 11.46
N LYS A 266 0.23 -1.42 11.75
CA LYS A 266 1.30 -1.67 12.72
C LYS A 266 2.71 -1.49 12.15
N GLU A 267 2.83 -1.10 10.87
CA GLU A 267 4.12 -0.85 10.20
C GLU A 267 4.92 0.24 10.91
N ILE A 268 4.25 1.31 11.33
CA ILE A 268 4.83 2.39 12.13
C ILE A 268 3.89 2.82 13.26
N VAL A 269 4.39 3.68 14.15
CA VAL A 269 3.58 4.37 15.16
C VAL A 269 3.64 5.88 14.96
N CYS A 270 2.63 6.57 15.46
CA CYS A 270 2.54 8.01 15.59
C CYS A 270 2.60 8.36 17.08
N VAL A 271 2.98 9.60 17.41
CA VAL A 271 3.20 10.05 18.79
C VAL A 271 2.24 11.20 19.13
N LYS A 272 1.91 11.39 20.41
CA LYS A 272 1.10 12.55 20.84
C LYS A 272 1.66 13.87 20.30
N ALA A 273 0.76 14.73 19.83
CA ALA A 273 1.11 16.00 19.18
C ALA A 273 1.87 16.97 20.11
N GLU A 274 1.69 16.87 21.42
CA GLU A 274 2.41 17.69 22.40
C GLU A 274 3.91 17.36 22.51
N LEU A 275 4.32 16.18 22.04
CA LEU A 275 5.71 15.70 22.13
C LEU A 275 6.55 15.99 20.89
N VAL A 276 5.95 16.61 19.88
CA VAL A 276 6.65 16.94 18.63
C VAL A 276 6.85 18.44 18.47
N THR A 277 7.86 18.80 17.69
CA THR A 277 8.15 20.16 17.26
C THR A 277 8.22 20.23 15.73
N GLU A 278 8.30 21.45 15.19
CA GLU A 278 8.33 21.66 13.76
C GLU A 278 9.55 20.99 13.12
N GLY A 279 9.30 20.27 12.02
CA GLY A 279 10.34 19.76 11.15
C GLY A 279 10.45 20.60 9.88
N LYS A 280 11.52 20.33 9.12
CA LYS A 280 11.76 20.83 7.78
C LYS A 280 12.29 19.73 6.88
N ASN A 281 12.08 19.90 5.59
CA ASN A 281 12.75 19.08 4.58
C ASN A 281 14.24 19.47 4.53
N GLY A 282 15.13 18.48 4.59
CA GLY A 282 16.55 18.67 4.34
C GLY A 282 16.88 18.72 2.85
N GLU A 283 18.13 18.40 2.54
CA GLU A 283 18.60 18.33 1.15
C GLU A 283 17.86 17.25 0.36
N LEU A 284 17.62 17.53 -0.92
CA LEU A 284 16.91 16.63 -1.82
C LEU A 284 17.66 15.29 -1.93
N ILE A 285 16.99 14.20 -1.60
CA ILE A 285 17.49 12.84 -1.81
C ILE A 285 17.24 12.42 -3.26
N TRP A 286 16.02 12.66 -3.73
CA TRP A 286 15.56 12.19 -5.04
C TRP A 286 14.30 12.92 -5.48
N ASP A 287 14.11 13.10 -6.78
CA ASP A 287 12.80 13.44 -7.33
C ASP A 287 12.59 12.78 -8.70
N ASN A 288 11.34 12.74 -9.14
CA ASN A 288 10.99 12.25 -10.47
C ASN A 288 10.57 13.37 -11.43
N ARG A 289 10.94 14.63 -11.16
CA ARG A 289 10.48 15.81 -11.93
C ARG A 289 10.92 15.77 -13.39
N SER A 290 12.06 15.15 -13.68
CA SER A 290 12.58 14.97 -15.05
C SER A 290 11.86 13.88 -15.87
N SER A 291 10.94 13.12 -15.26
CA SER A 291 10.34 11.94 -15.90
C SER A 291 9.10 12.21 -16.76
N GLY A 292 8.59 13.44 -16.79
CA GLY A 292 7.38 13.81 -17.54
C GLY A 292 6.10 13.09 -17.07
N ARG A 293 6.13 12.49 -15.87
CA ARG A 293 5.01 11.73 -15.30
C ARG A 293 4.05 12.65 -14.53
N LEU A 294 2.77 12.31 -14.56
CA LEU A 294 1.66 13.07 -13.93
C LEU A 294 1.72 13.16 -12.40
N SER A 295 2.62 12.43 -11.73
CA SER A 295 2.73 12.42 -10.27
C SER A 295 4.14 12.79 -9.84
N GLU A 296 4.42 14.09 -9.73
CA GLU A 296 5.68 14.61 -9.21
C GLU A 296 5.81 14.35 -7.71
N ILE A 297 6.96 13.83 -7.30
CA ILE A 297 7.38 13.71 -5.91
C ILE A 297 8.87 14.05 -5.78
N ALA A 298 9.20 14.70 -4.69
CA ALA A 298 10.54 14.92 -4.18
C ALA A 298 10.64 14.23 -2.82
N VAL A 299 11.74 13.53 -2.57
CA VAL A 299 12.02 12.82 -1.33
C VAL A 299 13.17 13.54 -0.64
N SER A 300 13.01 13.81 0.64
CA SER A 300 13.99 14.54 1.45
C SER A 300 13.97 14.00 2.88
N PRO A 301 15.06 14.12 3.64
CA PRO A 301 15.04 13.74 5.04
C PRO A 301 14.22 14.76 5.84
N VAL A 302 13.58 14.30 6.90
CA VAL A 302 12.90 15.17 7.87
C VAL A 302 13.91 15.57 8.94
N LEU A 303 14.21 16.87 9.01
CA LEU A 303 15.14 17.46 9.97
C LEU A 303 14.38 18.35 10.96
N PRO A 304 14.90 18.56 12.18
CA PRO A 304 14.34 19.58 13.07
C PRO A 304 14.43 20.97 12.42
N GLN A 305 13.37 21.76 12.54
CA GLN A 305 13.42 23.19 12.18
C GLN A 305 14.48 23.91 13.02
N ASP A 306 14.47 23.63 14.33
CA ASP A 306 15.43 24.09 15.34
C ASP A 306 16.18 22.87 15.92
N PRO A 307 17.48 22.70 15.60
CA PRO A 307 18.28 21.57 16.05
C PRO A 307 18.39 21.41 17.57
N GLU A 308 18.20 22.48 18.35
CA GLU A 308 18.24 22.41 19.81
C GLU A 308 16.92 21.88 20.40
N LYS A 309 15.82 22.02 19.67
CA LYS A 309 14.48 21.63 20.14
C LYS A 309 14.01 20.28 19.65
N GLY A 310 14.56 19.75 18.55
CA GLY A 310 14.09 18.52 17.92
C GLY A 310 15.21 17.54 17.62
N MET A 311 14.88 16.25 17.58
CA MET A 311 15.82 15.19 17.21
C MET A 311 15.76 14.91 15.71
N ALA A 312 16.92 14.69 15.09
CA ALA A 312 17.00 14.18 13.72
C ALA A 312 16.79 12.66 13.75
N LEU A 313 15.65 12.20 13.23
CA LEU A 313 15.28 10.77 13.27
C LEU A 313 15.74 9.97 12.04
N HIS A 314 16.36 10.65 11.07
CA HIS A 314 16.78 10.11 9.79
C HIS A 314 15.63 9.45 8.99
N LEU A 315 14.42 9.94 9.16
CA LEU A 315 13.25 9.51 8.38
C LEU A 315 13.15 10.32 7.09
N PHE A 316 12.51 9.77 6.07
CA PHE A 316 12.21 10.53 4.86
C PHE A 316 10.76 11.02 4.83
N GLN A 317 10.56 12.07 4.04
CA GLN A 317 9.25 12.57 3.64
C GLN A 317 9.21 12.71 2.12
N GLY A 318 8.09 12.27 1.54
CA GLY A 318 7.72 12.52 0.16
C GLY A 318 6.89 13.81 0.02
N TYR A 319 7.36 14.76 -0.78
CA TYR A 319 6.68 16.01 -1.06
C TYR A 319 6.38 16.15 -2.54
N GLY A 320 5.11 16.29 -2.92
CA GLY A 320 4.69 16.32 -4.32
C GLY A 320 3.35 17.03 -4.52
N ASP A 321 2.74 16.84 -5.68
CA ASP A 321 1.42 17.41 -6.00
C ASP A 321 0.37 17.10 -4.94
N TRP A 322 0.41 15.88 -4.43
CA TRP A 322 -0.47 15.43 -3.37
C TRP A 322 -0.33 16.29 -2.11
N SER A 323 0.92 16.56 -1.67
CA SER A 323 1.22 17.39 -0.50
C SER A 323 0.83 18.85 -0.74
N ARG A 324 1.15 19.40 -1.92
CA ARG A 324 0.84 20.79 -2.32
C ARG A 324 -0.66 21.07 -2.31
N ARG A 325 -1.46 20.22 -2.95
CA ARG A 325 -2.93 20.40 -3.05
C ARG A 325 -3.64 20.37 -1.71
N ARG A 326 -3.08 19.67 -0.73
CA ARG A 326 -3.63 19.56 0.63
C ARG A 326 -2.98 20.52 1.63
N GLY A 327 -2.04 21.36 1.19
CA GLY A 327 -1.34 22.32 2.04
C GLY A 327 -0.51 21.67 3.14
N TYR A 328 -0.03 20.43 2.95
CA TYR A 328 0.81 19.78 3.96
C TYR A 328 2.16 20.47 4.05
N ALA A 329 2.59 20.73 5.30
CA ALA A 329 3.93 21.18 5.63
C ALA A 329 4.91 19.98 5.74
N SER A 330 6.14 20.26 6.16
CA SER A 330 7.07 19.22 6.60
C SER A 330 6.46 18.42 7.76
N LEU A 331 6.76 17.12 7.80
CA LEU A 331 6.44 16.28 8.95
C LEU A 331 7.19 16.80 10.18
N PRO A 332 6.59 16.68 11.38
CA PRO A 332 7.22 17.12 12.60
C PRO A 332 8.28 16.11 13.06
N VAL A 333 9.11 16.54 14.01
CA VAL A 333 10.10 15.69 14.69
C VAL A 333 9.84 15.63 16.19
N ILE A 334 10.32 14.60 16.87
CA ILE A 334 10.18 14.50 18.32
C ILE A 334 11.02 15.57 19.02
N LYS A 335 10.48 16.16 20.10
CA LYS A 335 11.18 17.15 20.91
C LYS A 335 12.40 16.53 21.58
N LYS A 336 13.52 17.25 21.59
CA LYS A 336 14.59 17.02 22.55
C LYS A 336 14.08 17.48 23.92
N VAL A 337 13.98 16.58 24.88
CA VAL A 337 13.83 17.01 26.26
C VAL A 337 15.22 17.21 26.80
N LEU A 338 15.66 18.47 26.83
CA LEU A 338 16.83 18.84 27.59
C LEU A 338 16.48 18.58 29.05
N ALA A 339 17.13 17.61 29.70
CA ALA A 339 17.17 17.59 31.15
C ALA A 339 17.60 18.99 31.59
N ALA A 340 16.76 19.68 32.36
CA ALA A 340 17.21 20.91 32.99
C ALA A 340 18.46 20.55 33.80
N PRO A 341 19.58 21.29 33.68
CA PRO A 341 20.69 21.08 34.60
C PRO A 341 20.10 21.25 36.00
N ASP A 342 20.25 20.24 36.85
CA ASP A 342 19.78 20.26 38.21
C ASP A 342 20.16 21.60 38.83
N LYS A 343 19.18 22.50 38.99
CA LYS A 343 19.29 23.60 39.94
C LYS A 343 19.18 22.94 41.31
N ILE A 344 20.26 22.28 41.74
CA ILE A 344 20.47 22.02 43.16
C ILE A 344 20.45 23.40 43.81
N GLN A 345 19.40 23.57 44.59
CA GLN A 345 19.03 24.79 45.25
C GLN A 345 20.19 25.31 46.10
N ALA A 346 20.53 26.57 45.89
CA ALA A 346 21.01 27.40 46.99
C ALA A 346 19.84 27.64 47.96
N ALA A 347 19.91 27.02 49.14
CA ALA A 347 19.21 27.30 50.41
C ALA A 347 19.25 26.00 51.23
N ARG A 348 19.81 25.87 52.43
CA ARG A 348 20.03 26.79 53.55
C ARG A 348 21.24 26.34 54.36
#